data_AF-A0A9D2D6Z3-F1
#
_entry.id   AF-A0A9D2D6Z3-F1
#
_cell.length_a   1.000
_cell.length_b   1.000
_cell.length_c   1.000
_cell.angle_alpha   90.00
_cell.angle_beta   90.00
_cell.angle_gamma   90.00
#
_symmetry.space_group_name_H-M   'P 1'
#
loop_
_entity.id
_entity.type
_entity.pdbx_description
1 polymer ?
#
loop_
_entity_poly.entity_id
_entity_poly.type
_entity_poly.pdbx_seq_one_letter_code
_entity_poly.pdbx_strand_id
1 'polypeptide(L)'
;MKTTLEELRDNNIGYALGKDGITETDLRLVNGIIDKIEQTRTRKPQPLDVVEYTDSFGCYYPNAIIDGDTYRNGSTALCECGSACVSVSKDGTLCKCVSGGAFQVIDKDKLRYIGKKEKRFWTFSTLGAGPQHALYFKAEVSCFELNLREELLKRYTTKDYDYIFVQDWGNRTSDCGYKYTVTKGPYPHCAFHTKEELNEYLSLYEAVEEPGFNSNTIKKYWILKSAFVSVWTENEFDKIKADRTEMSLFNGRHVPTKYIKDGTTLLRYVLREDETRP
;
A
#
# COMPACT_ATOMS: atom_id res chain seq x y z
N MET A 1 -4.89 5.35 -25.02
CA MET A 1 -4.75 3.89 -24.94
C MET A 1 -6.04 3.26 -25.44
N LYS A 2 -6.00 2.09 -26.05
CA LYS A 2 -7.18 1.25 -26.29
C LYS A 2 -6.86 -0.16 -25.86
N THR A 3 -7.84 -0.86 -25.30
CA THR A 3 -7.69 -2.28 -25.01
C THR A 3 -8.24 -3.11 -26.16
N THR A 4 -7.75 -4.33 -26.30
CA THR A 4 -8.27 -5.33 -27.23
C THR A 4 -9.32 -6.21 -26.56
N LEU A 5 -10.10 -6.95 -27.36
CA LEU A 5 -11.06 -7.92 -26.82
C LEU A 5 -10.35 -8.99 -25.98
N GLU A 6 -9.21 -9.48 -26.45
CA GLU A 6 -8.42 -10.52 -25.78
C GLU A 6 -7.88 -10.03 -24.43
N GLU A 7 -7.28 -8.83 -24.38
CA GLU A 7 -6.83 -8.22 -23.12
C GLU A 7 -7.99 -7.99 -22.15
N LEU A 8 -9.15 -7.53 -22.64
CA LEU A 8 -10.33 -7.35 -21.79
C LEU A 8 -10.79 -8.69 -21.21
N ARG A 9 -10.74 -9.77 -22.01
CA ARG A 9 -11.09 -11.13 -21.57
C ARG A 9 -10.13 -11.68 -20.52
N ASP A 10 -8.84 -11.53 -20.75
CA ASP A 10 -7.79 -12.04 -19.85
C ASP A 10 -7.77 -11.30 -18.51
N ASN A 11 -8.09 -10.01 -18.51
CA ASN A 11 -8.24 -9.24 -17.28
C ASN A 11 -9.51 -9.59 -16.49
N ASN A 12 -10.48 -10.30 -17.10
CA ASN A 12 -11.82 -10.53 -16.55
C ASN A 12 -12.23 -12.01 -16.60
N ILE A 13 -11.31 -12.92 -16.28
CA ILE A 13 -11.57 -14.37 -16.28
C ILE A 13 -12.74 -14.82 -15.38
N GLY A 14 -13.07 -14.03 -14.36
CA GLY A 14 -14.17 -14.29 -13.43
C GLY A 14 -15.55 -13.76 -13.86
N TYR A 15 -15.71 -13.36 -15.13
CA TYR A 15 -16.98 -12.86 -15.67
C TYR A 15 -18.08 -13.94 -15.65
N ALA A 16 -19.33 -13.53 -15.48
CA ALA A 16 -20.47 -14.44 -15.24
C ALA A 16 -20.65 -15.52 -16.31
N LEU A 17 -20.39 -15.18 -17.57
CA LEU A 17 -20.51 -16.08 -18.71
C LEU A 17 -19.15 -16.65 -19.15
N GLY A 18 -18.13 -16.54 -18.29
CA GLY A 18 -16.74 -16.80 -18.63
C GLY A 18 -16.15 -15.73 -19.56
N LYS A 19 -14.83 -15.78 -19.76
CA LYS A 19 -14.12 -14.78 -20.57
C LYS A 19 -14.70 -14.65 -21.99
N ASP A 20 -15.11 -15.76 -22.60
CA ASP A 20 -15.64 -15.76 -23.97
C ASP A 20 -17.03 -15.11 -24.09
N GLY A 21 -17.73 -14.94 -22.95
CA GLY A 21 -18.99 -14.19 -22.87
C GLY A 21 -18.83 -12.67 -22.92
N ILE A 22 -17.59 -12.15 -22.87
CA ILE A 22 -17.31 -10.72 -23.09
C ILE A 22 -17.31 -10.46 -24.60
N THR A 23 -18.14 -9.50 -25.02
CA THR A 23 -18.46 -9.25 -26.43
C THR A 23 -17.75 -8.02 -27.01
N GLU A 24 -17.80 -7.88 -28.33
CA GLU A 24 -17.34 -6.66 -29.02
C GLU A 24 -18.13 -5.41 -28.60
N THR A 25 -19.38 -5.57 -28.16
CA THR A 25 -20.18 -4.47 -27.63
C THR A 25 -19.65 -4.02 -26.27
N ASP A 26 -19.26 -4.95 -25.41
CA ASP A 26 -18.59 -4.63 -24.14
C ASP A 26 -17.23 -3.95 -24.38
N LEU A 27 -16.47 -4.41 -25.39
CA LEU A 27 -15.22 -3.77 -25.78
C LEU A 27 -15.43 -2.32 -26.22
N ARG A 28 -16.43 -2.06 -27.07
CA ARG A 28 -16.77 -0.69 -27.52
C ARG A 28 -17.19 0.19 -26.35
N LEU A 29 -17.96 -0.34 -25.41
CA LEU A 29 -18.32 0.37 -24.17
C LEU A 29 -17.06 0.76 -23.37
N VAL A 30 -16.19 -0.22 -23.09
CA VAL A 30 -14.96 0.00 -22.32
C VAL A 30 -14.04 1.00 -23.01
N ASN A 31 -13.76 0.82 -24.31
CA ASN A 31 -12.91 1.74 -25.07
C ASN A 31 -13.51 3.15 -25.15
N GLY A 32 -14.84 3.28 -25.22
CA GLY A 32 -15.51 4.58 -25.14
C GLY A 32 -15.30 5.27 -23.78
N ILE A 33 -15.32 4.51 -22.68
CA ILE A 33 -15.02 5.03 -21.33
C ILE A 33 -13.54 5.44 -21.23
N ILE A 34 -12.62 4.59 -21.71
CA ILE A 34 -11.17 4.89 -21.73
C ILE A 34 -10.91 6.20 -22.48
N ASP A 35 -11.46 6.35 -23.69
CA ASP A 35 -11.30 7.56 -24.50
C ASP A 35 -11.78 8.80 -23.71
N LYS A 36 -12.89 8.72 -22.99
CA LYS A 36 -13.43 9.83 -22.17
C LYS A 36 -12.57 10.16 -20.95
N ILE A 37 -12.06 9.16 -20.24
CA ILE A 37 -11.13 9.38 -19.13
C ILE A 37 -9.89 10.11 -19.65
N GLU A 38 -9.27 9.56 -20.69
CA GLU A 38 -7.97 10.05 -21.19
C GLU A 38 -8.05 11.44 -21.81
N GLN A 39 -9.14 11.75 -22.53
CA GLN A 39 -9.37 13.08 -23.11
C GLN A 39 -9.45 14.21 -22.06
N THR A 40 -9.81 13.87 -20.82
CA THR A 40 -9.93 14.87 -19.74
C THR A 40 -8.63 15.08 -18.98
N ARG A 41 -7.57 14.30 -19.22
CA ARG A 41 -6.34 14.36 -18.42
C ARG A 41 -5.54 15.63 -18.73
N THR A 42 -5.15 16.36 -17.68
CA THR A 42 -4.36 17.58 -17.79
C THR A 42 -3.31 17.67 -16.68
N ARG A 43 -2.44 18.69 -16.71
CA ARG A 43 -1.55 18.99 -15.58
C ARG A 43 -2.25 19.62 -14.37
N LYS A 44 -3.56 19.89 -14.46
CA LYS A 44 -4.40 20.30 -13.33
C LYS A 44 -5.19 19.10 -12.81
N PRO A 45 -5.35 18.94 -11.49
CA PRO A 45 -6.04 17.79 -10.91
C PRO A 45 -7.47 17.64 -11.44
N GLN A 46 -7.79 16.46 -11.98
CA GLN A 46 -9.13 16.08 -12.44
C GLN A 46 -9.68 14.92 -11.63
N PRO A 47 -11.00 14.72 -11.61
CA PRO A 47 -11.57 13.49 -11.08
C PRO A 47 -10.98 12.24 -11.75
N LEU A 48 -10.83 11.17 -10.97
CA LEU A 48 -10.19 9.90 -11.32
C LEU A 48 -8.67 9.93 -11.50
N ASP A 49 -8.03 11.11 -11.36
CA ASP A 49 -6.56 11.17 -11.34
C ASP A 49 -5.99 10.48 -10.10
N VAL A 50 -4.76 9.98 -10.25
CA VAL A 50 -4.01 9.33 -9.18
C VAL A 50 -3.25 10.36 -8.37
N VAL A 51 -3.21 10.14 -7.06
CA VAL A 51 -2.30 10.83 -6.15
C VAL A 51 -1.44 9.80 -5.43
N GLU A 52 -0.12 9.93 -5.54
CA GLU A 52 0.84 9.37 -4.58
C GLU A 52 0.72 10.19 -3.30
N TYR A 53 -0.12 9.71 -2.39
CA TYR A 53 -0.57 10.46 -1.22
C TYR A 53 0.12 9.94 0.04
N THR A 54 0.65 10.82 0.86
CA THR A 54 1.07 10.53 2.23
C THR A 54 0.27 11.40 3.18
N ASP A 55 -0.42 10.78 4.13
CA ASP A 55 -1.15 11.52 5.16
C ASP A 55 -0.19 12.15 6.20
N SER A 56 -0.74 12.92 7.13
CA SER A 56 0.03 13.54 8.21
C SER A 56 0.68 12.51 9.15
N PHE A 57 0.14 11.30 9.24
CA PHE A 57 0.63 10.22 10.09
C PHE A 57 1.73 9.37 9.44
N GLY A 58 2.03 9.61 8.15
CA GLY A 58 3.05 8.94 7.36
C GLY A 58 2.57 7.68 6.65
N CYS A 59 1.26 7.43 6.61
CA CYS A 59 0.69 6.37 5.81
C CYS A 59 0.74 6.78 4.33
N TYR A 60 1.43 5.98 3.53
CA TYR A 60 1.59 6.16 2.09
C TYR A 60 0.58 5.33 1.30
N TYR A 61 -0.07 6.00 0.36
CA TYR A 61 -1.12 5.49 -0.50
C TYR A 61 -0.71 5.72 -1.96
N PRO A 62 -0.18 4.69 -2.66
CA PRO A 62 0.43 4.86 -3.98
C PRO A 62 -0.57 5.12 -5.12
N ASN A 63 -1.87 4.94 -4.87
CA ASN A 63 -2.91 4.93 -5.90
C ASN A 63 -4.21 5.62 -5.43
N ALA A 64 -4.11 6.59 -4.50
CA ALA A 64 -5.26 7.35 -4.04
C ALA A 64 -5.96 8.03 -5.22
N ILE A 65 -7.29 8.16 -5.17
CA ILE A 65 -8.10 8.71 -6.27
C ILE A 65 -8.71 10.03 -5.87
N ILE A 66 -8.60 11.03 -6.75
CA ILE A 66 -9.42 12.24 -6.67
C ILE A 66 -10.86 11.87 -7.02
N ASP A 67 -11.74 11.91 -6.04
CA ASP A 67 -13.15 11.61 -6.26
C ASP A 67 -13.78 12.69 -7.15
N GLY A 68 -13.43 13.96 -6.94
CA GLY A 68 -13.83 15.06 -7.82
C GLY A 68 -15.01 15.88 -7.32
N ASP A 69 -15.68 15.44 -6.27
CA ASP A 69 -16.59 16.28 -5.51
C ASP A 69 -15.80 17.45 -4.94
N THR A 70 -16.07 18.64 -5.48
CA THR A 70 -15.40 19.87 -5.09
C THR A 70 -16.26 20.54 -4.03
N TYR A 71 -15.71 20.70 -2.83
CA TYR A 71 -16.36 21.42 -1.75
C TYR A 71 -16.46 22.91 -2.09
N ARG A 72 -17.35 23.64 -1.40
CA ARG A 72 -17.59 25.08 -1.65
C ARG A 72 -16.32 25.95 -1.58
N ASN A 73 -15.29 25.49 -0.89
CA ASN A 73 -13.99 26.15 -0.73
C ASN A 73 -12.94 25.75 -1.78
N GLY A 74 -13.28 24.97 -2.80
CA GLY A 74 -12.34 24.51 -3.84
C GLY A 74 -11.55 23.24 -3.49
N SER A 75 -11.64 22.75 -2.26
CA SER A 75 -11.06 21.46 -1.84
C SER A 75 -11.75 20.29 -2.55
N THR A 76 -11.11 19.12 -2.59
CA THR A 76 -11.71 17.88 -3.13
C THR A 76 -11.57 16.73 -2.16
N ALA A 77 -12.51 15.80 -2.25
CA ALA A 77 -12.35 14.51 -1.62
C ALA A 77 -11.30 13.66 -2.37
N LEU A 78 -10.45 12.98 -1.60
CA LEU A 78 -9.44 12.04 -2.05
C LEU A 78 -9.66 10.71 -1.32
N CYS A 79 -9.89 9.63 -2.07
CA CYS A 79 -10.01 8.29 -1.50
C CYS A 79 -8.63 7.63 -1.42
N GLU A 80 -8.19 7.29 -0.22
CA GLU A 80 -6.87 6.72 0.08
C GLU A 80 -6.56 5.42 -0.69
N CYS A 81 -7.54 4.50 -0.75
CA CYS A 81 -7.42 3.20 -1.42
C CYS A 81 -8.41 3.07 -2.59
N GLY A 82 -8.55 4.14 -3.37
CA GLY A 82 -9.63 4.26 -4.35
C GLY A 82 -9.65 3.16 -5.43
N SER A 83 -10.80 2.53 -5.55
CA SER A 83 -11.36 1.85 -6.72
C SER A 83 -12.49 2.71 -7.27
N ALA A 84 -12.69 2.70 -8.59
CA ALA A 84 -13.70 3.55 -9.22
C ALA A 84 -14.51 2.78 -10.27
N CYS A 85 -15.82 2.77 -10.07
CA CYS A 85 -16.78 2.40 -11.10
C CYS A 85 -17.00 3.61 -12.01
N VAL A 86 -16.87 3.44 -13.32
CA VAL A 86 -16.96 4.54 -14.29
C VAL A 86 -17.93 4.18 -15.39
N SER A 87 -18.75 5.13 -15.80
CA SER A 87 -19.66 4.99 -16.94
C SER A 87 -19.77 6.31 -17.70
N VAL A 88 -20.39 6.27 -18.87
CA VAL A 88 -20.69 7.46 -19.67
C VAL A 88 -22.21 7.56 -19.79
N SER A 89 -22.80 8.67 -19.34
CA SER A 89 -24.24 8.91 -19.47
C SER A 89 -24.63 9.20 -20.92
N LYS A 90 -25.94 9.21 -21.20
CA LYS A 90 -26.49 9.38 -22.57
C LYS A 90 -26.06 10.68 -23.26
N ASP A 91 -25.79 11.73 -22.49
CA ASP A 91 -25.29 13.03 -22.94
C ASP A 91 -23.76 13.05 -23.14
N GLY A 92 -23.07 11.94 -22.88
CA GLY A 92 -21.62 11.82 -23.01
C GLY A 92 -20.83 12.27 -21.78
N THR A 93 -21.50 12.58 -20.66
CA THR A 93 -20.86 12.97 -19.41
C THR A 93 -20.23 11.75 -18.72
N LEU A 94 -19.03 11.93 -18.17
CA LEU A 94 -18.33 10.88 -17.42
C LEU A 94 -18.91 10.79 -15.99
N CYS A 95 -19.53 9.66 -15.70
CA CYS A 95 -20.06 9.32 -14.38
C CYS A 95 -19.07 8.43 -13.64
N LYS A 96 -19.02 8.57 -12.31
CA LYS A 96 -18.06 7.84 -11.47
C LYS A 96 -18.63 7.60 -10.08
N CYS A 97 -18.24 6.48 -9.49
CA CYS A 97 -18.43 6.18 -8.07
C CYS A 97 -17.10 5.67 -7.51
N VAL A 98 -16.49 6.41 -6.59
CA VAL A 98 -15.23 6.03 -5.95
C VAL A 98 -15.50 5.39 -4.59
N SER A 99 -14.73 4.35 -4.24
CA SER A 99 -14.77 3.68 -2.94
C SER A 99 -13.45 2.97 -2.63
N GLY A 100 -13.28 2.43 -1.41
CA GLY A 100 -12.18 1.51 -1.09
C GLY A 100 -11.33 1.88 0.13
N GLY A 101 -11.40 3.12 0.61
CA GLY A 101 -10.71 3.56 1.83
C GLY A 101 -11.35 4.81 2.43
N ALA A 102 -10.68 5.41 3.41
CA ALA A 102 -11.11 6.68 3.96
C ALA A 102 -11.03 7.80 2.90
N PHE A 103 -11.89 8.80 3.05
CA PHE A 103 -11.92 9.97 2.20
C PHE A 103 -11.37 11.16 2.98
N GLN A 104 -10.30 11.76 2.44
CA GLN A 104 -9.67 12.95 2.98
C GLN A 104 -10.09 14.18 2.18
N VAL A 105 -10.29 15.30 2.86
CA VAL A 105 -10.48 16.58 2.19
C VAL A 105 -9.11 17.20 1.95
N ILE A 106 -8.73 17.38 0.69
CA ILE A 106 -7.44 17.94 0.31
C ILE A 106 -7.58 19.24 -0.46
N ASP A 107 -6.55 20.07 -0.34
CA ASP A 107 -6.35 21.26 -1.14
C ASP A 107 -5.71 20.89 -2.49
N LYS A 108 -6.41 21.19 -3.59
CA LYS A 108 -5.93 20.87 -4.94
C LYS A 108 -4.67 21.65 -5.31
N ASP A 109 -4.46 22.83 -4.74
CA ASP A 109 -3.33 23.69 -5.08
C ASP A 109 -2.01 23.18 -4.49
N LYS A 110 -2.08 22.25 -3.53
CA LYS A 110 -0.91 21.55 -2.97
C LYS A 110 -0.50 20.32 -3.78
N LEU A 111 -1.29 19.90 -4.77
CA LEU A 111 -0.96 18.74 -5.60
C LEU A 111 0.13 19.10 -6.61
N ARG A 112 1.22 18.33 -6.59
CA ARG A 112 2.32 18.49 -7.53
C ARG A 112 2.19 17.48 -8.66
N TYR A 113 2.05 17.93 -9.90
CA TYR A 113 2.03 17.03 -11.05
C TYR A 113 3.36 16.27 -11.20
N ILE A 114 3.32 14.94 -11.28
CA ILE A 114 4.52 14.10 -11.40
C ILE A 114 4.55 13.27 -12.70
N GLY A 115 3.49 13.30 -13.50
CA GLY A 115 3.46 12.64 -14.79
C GLY A 115 2.11 11.97 -15.06
N LYS A 116 2.16 10.86 -15.80
CA LYS A 116 0.99 10.02 -16.05
C LYS A 116 1.24 8.61 -15.57
N LYS A 117 0.17 7.89 -15.24
CA LYS A 117 0.24 6.51 -14.77
C LYS A 117 -0.97 5.74 -15.27
N GLU A 118 -0.79 4.44 -15.51
CA GLU A 118 -1.91 3.55 -15.77
C GLU A 118 -2.66 3.27 -14.46
N LYS A 119 -3.99 3.33 -14.51
CA LYS A 119 -4.85 2.94 -13.39
C LYS A 119 -5.93 1.97 -13.84
N ARG A 120 -6.22 0.99 -12.99
CA ARG A 120 -7.34 0.07 -13.14
C ARG A 120 -8.65 0.71 -12.66
N PHE A 121 -9.66 0.65 -13.51
CA PHE A 121 -11.05 1.05 -13.27
C PHE A 121 -11.96 -0.16 -13.53
N TRP A 122 -13.25 0.00 -13.25
CA TRP A 122 -14.24 -0.98 -13.67
C TRP A 122 -15.56 -0.32 -14.09
N THR A 123 -16.36 -1.05 -14.86
CA THR A 123 -17.74 -0.70 -15.24
C THR A 123 -18.60 -1.96 -15.17
N PHE A 124 -19.92 -1.82 -15.22
CA PHE A 124 -20.77 -2.96 -15.57
C PHE A 124 -20.74 -3.20 -17.08
N SER A 125 -20.83 -4.47 -17.47
CA SER A 125 -20.99 -4.88 -18.85
C SER A 125 -22.36 -4.49 -19.40
N THR A 126 -22.57 -4.81 -20.67
CA THR A 126 -23.87 -4.65 -21.34
C THR A 126 -25.00 -5.49 -20.74
N LEU A 127 -24.69 -6.46 -19.86
CA LEU A 127 -25.67 -7.21 -19.06
C LEU A 127 -26.20 -6.43 -17.84
N GLY A 128 -25.66 -5.25 -17.57
CA GLY A 128 -26.08 -4.40 -16.47
C GLY A 128 -25.47 -4.79 -15.12
N ALA A 129 -25.99 -4.18 -14.05
CA ALA A 129 -25.44 -4.32 -12.70
C ALA A 129 -25.53 -5.77 -12.18
N GLY A 130 -24.40 -6.34 -11.76
CA GLY A 130 -24.35 -7.68 -11.19
C GLY A 130 -22.96 -8.05 -10.64
N PRO A 131 -22.87 -8.95 -9.64
CA PRO A 131 -21.61 -9.29 -8.96
C PRO A 131 -20.52 -9.85 -9.89
N GLN A 132 -20.92 -10.49 -10.99
CA GLN A 132 -20.04 -11.11 -11.97
C GLN A 132 -20.11 -10.43 -13.35
N HIS A 133 -20.78 -9.26 -13.44
CA HIS A 133 -20.89 -8.50 -14.68
C HIS A 133 -19.90 -7.32 -14.75
N ALA A 134 -19.04 -7.18 -13.75
CA ALA A 134 -18.03 -6.14 -13.72
C ALA A 134 -16.92 -6.41 -14.75
N LEU A 135 -16.57 -5.39 -15.53
CA LEU A 135 -15.46 -5.38 -16.45
C LEU A 135 -14.39 -4.43 -15.93
N TYR A 136 -13.24 -4.99 -15.57
CA TYR A 136 -12.05 -4.27 -15.18
C TYR A 136 -11.22 -3.93 -16.41
N PHE A 137 -10.76 -2.69 -16.48
CA PHE A 137 -9.93 -2.19 -17.57
C PHE A 137 -8.95 -1.15 -17.05
N LYS A 138 -7.98 -0.78 -17.89
CA LYS A 138 -6.96 0.21 -17.56
C LYS A 138 -7.16 1.47 -18.40
N ALA A 139 -6.82 2.62 -17.85
CA ALA A 139 -6.76 3.89 -18.57
C ALA A 139 -5.54 4.69 -18.09
N GLU A 140 -4.98 5.51 -18.98
CA GLU A 140 -3.94 6.46 -18.60
C GLU A 140 -4.56 7.66 -17.85
N VAL A 141 -4.02 7.98 -16.67
CA VAL A 141 -4.45 9.15 -15.90
C VAL A 141 -3.29 10.04 -15.49
N SER A 142 -3.60 11.29 -15.15
CA SER A 142 -2.59 12.17 -14.57
C SER A 142 -2.27 11.70 -13.16
N CYS A 143 -0.99 11.83 -12.79
CA CYS A 143 -0.47 11.43 -11.51
C CYS A 143 0.09 12.67 -10.79
N PHE A 144 -0.30 12.82 -9.54
CA PHE A 144 0.15 13.90 -8.66
C PHE A 144 0.80 13.31 -7.41
N GLU A 145 1.57 14.13 -6.72
CA GLU A 145 2.08 13.84 -5.38
C GLU A 145 1.48 14.82 -4.38
N LEU A 146 1.13 14.30 -3.20
CA LEU A 146 0.80 15.11 -2.03
C LEU A 146 1.34 14.42 -0.78
N ASN A 147 2.26 15.08 -0.08
CA ASN A 147 2.76 14.61 1.20
C ASN A 147 2.40 15.65 2.28
N LEU A 148 1.45 15.29 3.16
CA LEU A 148 0.97 16.13 4.25
C LEU A 148 1.78 15.99 5.53
N ARG A 149 2.84 15.18 5.51
CA ARG A 149 3.69 14.97 6.66
C ARG A 149 4.51 16.21 6.97
N GLU A 150 4.74 16.46 8.26
CA GLU A 150 5.58 17.54 8.74
C GLU A 150 7.02 17.42 8.21
N GLU A 151 7.67 18.54 7.92
CA GLU A 151 9.00 18.57 7.28
C GLU A 151 10.06 17.74 8.02
N LEU A 152 10.09 17.81 9.36
CA LEU A 152 11.04 17.04 10.19
C LEU A 152 10.85 15.52 10.06
N LEU A 153 9.63 15.08 9.73
CA LEU A 153 9.28 13.67 9.64
C LEU A 153 9.07 13.20 8.20
N LYS A 154 9.16 14.09 7.21
CA LYS A 154 8.74 13.87 5.82
C LYS A 154 9.36 12.64 5.16
N ARG A 155 10.57 12.25 5.59
CA ARG A 155 11.28 11.05 5.12
C ARG A 155 10.68 9.73 5.62
N TYR A 156 10.00 9.74 6.76
CA TYR A 156 9.48 8.56 7.41
C TYR A 156 8.05 8.27 6.98
N THR A 157 7.88 7.42 5.99
CA THR A 157 6.55 7.06 5.50
C THR A 157 6.46 5.56 5.27
N THR A 158 5.25 5.01 5.20
CA THR A 158 5.08 3.59 4.89
C THR A 158 5.46 3.23 3.44
N LYS A 159 5.85 4.22 2.61
CA LYS A 159 6.50 4.00 1.31
C LYS A 159 7.82 3.26 1.50
N ASP A 160 8.64 3.73 2.44
CA ASP A 160 10.03 3.30 2.57
C ASP A 160 10.33 2.64 3.91
N TYR A 161 9.59 3.00 4.96
CA TYR A 161 9.75 2.50 6.33
C TYR A 161 8.50 1.74 6.79
N ASP A 162 8.59 1.09 7.94
CA ASP A 162 7.43 0.66 8.71
C ASP A 162 7.36 1.49 9.99
N TYR A 163 6.25 1.40 10.71
CA TYR A 163 6.17 1.92 12.08
C TYR A 163 5.59 0.88 13.02
N ILE A 164 5.96 1.02 14.29
CA ILE A 164 5.50 0.19 15.39
C ILE A 164 5.05 1.07 16.55
N PHE A 165 4.19 0.54 17.40
CA PHE A 165 3.87 1.12 18.69
C PHE A 165 4.43 0.22 19.78
N VAL A 166 5.20 0.79 20.70
CA VAL A 166 5.76 0.11 21.86
C VAL A 166 5.03 0.59 23.09
N GLN A 167 4.31 -0.31 23.74
CA GLN A 167 3.67 -0.09 25.04
C GLN A 167 4.62 -0.52 26.16
N ASP A 168 4.98 0.39 27.07
CA ASP A 168 5.63 0.11 28.35
C ASP A 168 4.57 -0.08 29.43
N TRP A 169 4.59 -1.23 30.10
CA TRP A 169 3.63 -1.57 31.16
C TRP A 169 3.99 -1.01 32.54
N GLY A 170 5.09 -0.24 32.69
CA GLY A 170 5.51 0.54 33.87
C GLY A 170 5.22 -0.10 35.23
N ASN A 171 6.12 -0.67 36.02
CA ASN A 171 5.80 -1.42 37.27
C ASN A 171 4.82 -2.62 37.16
N ARG A 172 3.96 -2.71 36.13
CA ARG A 172 3.16 -3.88 35.80
C ARG A 172 3.75 -4.59 34.58
N THR A 173 3.15 -5.74 34.24
CA THR A 173 3.35 -6.47 33.00
C THR A 173 2.03 -6.59 32.24
N SER A 174 2.09 -6.94 30.97
CA SER A 174 0.93 -7.45 30.24
C SER A 174 0.38 -8.73 30.89
N ASP A 175 -0.80 -9.16 30.45
CA ASP A 175 -1.43 -10.41 30.90
C ASP A 175 -0.55 -11.64 30.65
N CYS A 176 0.37 -11.56 29.68
CA CYS A 176 1.32 -12.62 29.35
C CYS A 176 2.70 -12.44 30.01
N GLY A 177 2.85 -11.51 30.97
CA GLY A 177 4.09 -11.32 31.74
C GLY A 177 5.18 -10.49 31.06
N TYR A 178 4.87 -9.80 29.94
CA TYR A 178 5.84 -8.96 29.24
C TYR A 178 5.86 -7.53 29.77
N LYS A 179 7.05 -6.93 29.83
CA LYS A 179 7.25 -5.55 30.23
C LYS A 179 6.95 -4.57 29.10
N TYR A 180 7.28 -4.97 27.87
CA TYR A 180 7.05 -4.22 26.65
C TYR A 180 6.27 -5.06 25.66
N THR A 181 5.22 -4.49 25.05
CA THR A 181 4.48 -5.13 23.97
C THR A 181 4.50 -4.24 22.74
N VAL A 182 4.74 -4.84 21.57
CA VAL A 182 4.87 -4.13 20.30
C VAL A 182 3.74 -4.51 19.36
N THR A 183 3.09 -3.50 18.78
CA THR A 183 2.12 -3.68 17.70
C THR A 183 2.63 -3.05 16.42
N LYS A 184 2.22 -3.63 15.29
CA LYS A 184 2.48 -3.10 13.94
C LYS A 184 1.15 -3.01 13.21
N GLY A 185 0.67 -1.78 13.00
CA GLY A 185 -0.73 -1.56 12.63
C GLY A 185 -1.68 -2.06 13.73
N PRO A 186 -2.82 -2.72 13.39
CA PRO A 186 -3.77 -3.21 14.38
C PRO A 186 -3.37 -4.56 15.00
N TYR A 187 -2.22 -5.14 14.63
CA TYR A 187 -1.86 -6.50 15.01
C TYR A 187 -0.72 -6.54 16.04
N PRO A 188 -0.78 -7.48 17.01
CA PRO A 188 0.37 -7.83 17.84
C PRO A 188 1.56 -8.24 16.97
N HIS A 189 2.75 -7.78 17.33
CA HIS A 189 3.97 -8.04 16.55
C HIS A 189 4.99 -8.86 17.35
N CYS A 190 5.44 -8.34 18.48
CA CYS A 190 6.38 -9.00 19.39
C CYS A 190 6.26 -8.42 20.80
N ALA A 191 6.98 -8.99 21.76
CA ALA A 191 7.00 -8.52 23.14
C ALA A 191 8.36 -8.84 23.80
N PHE A 192 8.70 -8.08 24.83
CA PHE A 192 9.99 -8.16 25.52
C PHE A 192 9.79 -8.12 27.04
N HIS A 193 10.58 -8.92 27.77
CA HIS A 193 10.59 -8.94 29.23
C HIS A 193 11.47 -7.84 29.81
N THR A 194 12.51 -7.43 29.07
CA THR A 194 13.48 -6.45 29.54
C THR A 194 13.60 -5.25 28.59
N LYS A 195 14.20 -4.16 29.10
CA LYS A 195 14.43 -2.96 28.28
C LYS A 195 15.58 -3.19 27.31
N GLU A 196 16.53 -4.03 27.71
CA GLU A 196 17.70 -4.42 26.94
C GLU A 196 17.28 -5.16 25.66
N GLU A 197 16.40 -6.15 25.77
CA GLU A 197 15.80 -6.86 24.62
C GLU A 197 15.09 -5.91 23.65
N LEU A 198 14.29 -4.98 24.19
CA LEU A 198 13.62 -3.96 23.37
C LEU A 198 14.66 -3.08 22.66
N ASN A 199 15.69 -2.61 23.36
CA ASN A 199 16.72 -1.75 22.79
C ASN A 199 17.52 -2.47 21.69
N GLU A 200 17.82 -3.76 21.86
CA GLU A 200 18.47 -4.55 20.82
C GLU A 200 17.61 -4.65 19.56
N TYR A 201 16.29 -4.87 19.72
CA TYR A 201 15.35 -4.88 18.61
C TYR A 201 15.27 -3.50 17.93
N LEU A 202 15.09 -2.43 18.71
CA LEU A 202 15.03 -1.06 18.18
C LEU A 202 16.33 -0.69 17.45
N SER A 203 17.49 -1.08 17.98
CA SER A 203 18.79 -0.85 17.34
C SER A 203 18.94 -1.63 16.04
N LEU A 204 18.53 -2.91 16.01
CA LEU A 204 18.61 -3.75 14.81
C LEU A 204 17.81 -3.17 13.64
N TYR A 205 16.66 -2.58 13.97
CA TYR A 205 15.75 -1.98 13.00
C TYR A 205 15.97 -0.48 12.77
N GLU A 206 17.06 0.07 13.31
CA GLU A 206 17.41 1.50 13.27
C GLU A 206 16.23 2.41 13.63
N ALA A 207 15.55 2.05 14.72
CA ALA A 207 14.31 2.68 15.11
C ALA A 207 14.51 4.16 15.47
N VAL A 208 13.57 5.00 15.02
CA VAL A 208 13.51 6.42 15.38
C VAL A 208 12.15 6.75 15.98
N GLU A 209 12.16 7.25 17.21
CA GLU A 209 10.95 7.66 17.93
C GLU A 209 10.27 8.83 17.20
N GLU A 210 8.95 8.74 16.99
CA GLU A 210 8.17 9.86 16.44
C GLU A 210 7.93 10.90 17.55
N PRO A 211 8.50 12.11 17.44
CA PRO A 211 8.31 13.16 18.41
C PRO A 211 6.85 13.63 18.41
N GLY A 212 6.34 14.02 19.57
CA GLY A 212 4.98 14.55 19.70
C GLY A 212 3.86 13.51 19.65
N PHE A 213 4.18 12.22 19.60
CA PHE A 213 3.17 11.17 19.82
C PHE A 213 2.73 11.19 21.29
N ASN A 214 1.53 11.71 21.54
CA ASN A 214 1.02 11.95 22.88
C ASN A 214 0.47 10.67 23.53
N SER A 215 1.36 9.87 24.12
CA SER A 215 0.99 8.84 25.08
C SER A 215 2.08 8.65 26.12
N ASN A 216 1.68 8.54 27.38
CA ASN A 216 2.62 8.35 28.50
C ASN A 216 3.21 6.95 28.54
N THR A 217 2.53 5.97 27.93
CA THR A 217 2.92 4.56 27.99
C THR A 217 3.16 3.94 26.62
N ILE A 218 2.71 4.59 25.55
CA ILE A 218 2.91 4.12 24.17
C ILE A 218 3.83 5.09 23.46
N LYS A 219 4.86 4.55 22.82
CA LYS A 219 5.73 5.30 21.92
C LYS A 219 5.58 4.77 20.51
N LYS A 220 5.54 5.66 19.53
CA LYS A 220 5.59 5.30 18.11
C LYS A 220 7.03 5.37 17.63
N TYR A 221 7.48 4.36 16.91
CA TYR A 221 8.79 4.34 16.27
C TYR A 221 8.65 4.05 14.79
N TRP A 222 9.45 4.72 13.97
CA TRP A 222 9.72 4.34 12.59
C TRP A 222 10.88 3.38 12.55
N ILE A 223 10.75 2.31 11.77
CA ILE A 223 11.73 1.24 11.65
C ILE A 223 12.00 0.93 10.19
N LEU A 224 13.15 0.33 9.91
CA LEU A 224 13.40 -0.29 8.61
C LEU A 224 12.30 -1.31 8.30
N LYS A 225 11.91 -1.41 7.02
CA LYS A 225 11.08 -2.51 6.54
C LYS A 225 11.78 -3.83 6.76
N SER A 226 11.04 -4.92 6.83
CA SER A 226 11.62 -6.26 6.96
C SER A 226 11.19 -7.16 5.81
N ALA A 227 12.15 -7.86 5.20
CA ALA A 227 11.87 -8.94 4.27
C ALA A 227 12.76 -10.15 4.61
N PHE A 228 12.26 -11.35 4.34
CA PHE A 228 13.04 -12.57 4.51
C PHE A 228 13.50 -13.11 3.16
N VAL A 229 14.69 -13.67 3.13
CA VAL A 229 15.28 -14.35 1.97
C VAL A 229 15.59 -15.78 2.41
N SER A 230 14.96 -16.76 1.75
CA SER A 230 15.23 -18.17 2.02
C SER A 230 16.52 -18.60 1.34
N VAL A 231 17.44 -19.15 2.12
CA VAL A 231 18.71 -19.73 1.64
C VAL A 231 18.66 -21.22 1.90
N TRP A 232 18.93 -22.03 0.87
CA TRP A 232 18.62 -23.46 0.90
C TRP A 232 19.84 -24.34 1.14
N THR A 233 21.04 -23.77 1.16
CA THR A 233 22.29 -24.50 1.39
C THR A 233 23.22 -23.71 2.30
N GLU A 234 23.96 -24.41 3.17
CA GLU A 234 25.04 -23.83 3.97
C GLU A 234 26.05 -23.05 3.12
N ASN A 235 26.48 -23.61 1.98
CA ASN A 235 27.47 -22.98 1.12
C ASN A 235 26.99 -21.63 0.54
N GLU A 236 25.71 -21.49 0.19
CA GLU A 236 25.14 -20.20 -0.19
C GLU A 236 25.08 -19.26 1.01
N PHE A 237 24.66 -19.78 2.17
CA PHE A 237 24.53 -18.99 3.39
C PHE A 237 25.86 -18.43 3.88
N ASP A 238 26.93 -19.22 3.84
CA ASP A 238 28.26 -18.83 4.29
C ASP A 238 28.89 -17.72 3.44
N LYS A 239 28.59 -17.71 2.14
CA LYS A 239 29.04 -16.65 1.22
C LYS A 239 28.40 -15.29 1.50
N ILE A 240 27.27 -15.26 2.21
CA ILE A 240 26.59 -14.03 2.58
C ILE A 240 27.40 -13.32 3.66
N LYS A 241 27.91 -12.13 3.34
CA LYS A 241 28.54 -11.22 4.29
C LYS A 241 27.47 -10.39 4.95
N ALA A 242 27.35 -10.51 6.27
CA ALA A 242 26.31 -9.84 7.05
C ALA A 242 26.91 -9.10 8.24
N ASP A 243 26.26 -8.01 8.61
CA ASP A 243 26.69 -7.17 9.74
C ASP A 243 26.38 -7.85 11.08
N ARG A 244 25.35 -8.70 11.10
CA ARG A 244 24.91 -9.47 12.27
C ARG A 244 24.46 -10.86 11.87
N THR A 245 24.82 -11.84 12.69
CA THR A 245 24.37 -13.24 12.59
C THR A 245 23.87 -13.70 13.95
N GLU A 246 22.71 -14.36 14.00
CA GLU A 246 22.11 -14.89 15.22
C GLU A 246 21.23 -16.11 14.93
N MET A 247 20.83 -16.82 15.97
CA MET A 247 19.79 -17.85 15.90
C MET A 247 18.43 -17.20 16.10
N SER A 248 17.59 -17.17 15.08
CA SER A 248 16.24 -16.59 15.18
C SER A 248 15.16 -17.66 15.06
N LEU A 249 14.00 -17.43 15.68
CA LEU A 249 12.85 -18.31 15.53
C LEU A 249 12.20 -18.08 14.16
N PHE A 250 12.09 -19.14 13.37
CA PHE A 250 11.41 -19.14 12.08
C PHE A 250 10.60 -20.42 11.95
N ASN A 251 9.29 -20.31 11.67
CA ASN A 251 8.39 -21.47 11.57
C ASN A 251 8.50 -22.49 12.73
N GLY A 252 8.66 -21.99 13.96
CA GLY A 252 8.70 -22.84 15.18
C GLY A 252 10.06 -23.47 15.48
N ARG A 253 11.11 -23.14 14.74
CA ARG A 253 12.48 -23.67 14.94
C ARG A 253 13.52 -22.55 14.99
N HIS A 254 14.60 -22.77 15.71
CA HIS A 254 15.73 -21.85 15.76
C HIS A 254 16.64 -22.09 14.56
N VAL A 255 16.86 -21.07 13.75
CA VAL A 255 17.64 -21.15 12.52
C VAL A 255 18.71 -20.07 12.45
N PRO A 256 19.90 -20.38 11.91
CA PRO A 256 20.90 -19.36 11.61
C PRO A 256 20.30 -18.30 10.69
N THR A 257 20.40 -17.05 11.12
CA THR A 257 19.85 -15.90 10.39
C THR A 257 20.91 -14.81 10.29
N LYS A 258 21.12 -14.34 9.05
CA LYS A 258 22.02 -13.23 8.72
C LYS A 258 21.20 -11.98 8.40
N TYR A 259 21.63 -10.84 8.91
CA TYR A 259 20.94 -9.56 8.76
C TYR A 259 21.79 -8.62 7.91
N ILE A 260 21.18 -8.09 6.85
CA ILE A 260 21.82 -7.15 5.93
C ILE A 260 20.86 -5.98 5.70
N LYS A 261 21.37 -4.77 5.85
CA LYS A 261 20.62 -3.58 5.47
C LYS A 261 20.77 -3.31 3.97
N ASP A 262 19.64 -3.15 3.29
CA ASP A 262 19.54 -2.70 1.91
C ASP A 262 18.61 -1.47 1.84
N GLY A 263 19.19 -0.28 1.78
CA GLY A 263 18.46 0.98 1.85
C GLY A 263 17.62 1.11 3.12
N THR A 264 16.30 1.15 2.96
CA THR A 264 15.31 1.23 4.06
C THR A 264 14.72 -0.12 4.44
N THR A 265 15.30 -1.23 3.97
CA THR A 265 14.87 -2.59 4.26
C THR A 265 15.97 -3.37 4.96
N LEU A 266 15.62 -4.06 6.04
CA LEU A 266 16.43 -5.07 6.70
C LEU A 266 16.10 -6.45 6.11
N LEU A 267 17.04 -6.99 5.33
CA LEU A 267 16.97 -8.33 4.76
C LEU A 267 17.41 -9.37 5.79
N ARG A 268 16.53 -10.35 6.04
CA ARG A 268 16.77 -11.49 6.93
C ARG A 268 17.01 -12.73 6.08
N TYR A 269 18.26 -13.08 5.89
CA TYR A 269 18.64 -14.33 5.22
C TYR A 269 18.51 -15.47 6.20
N VAL A 270 17.61 -16.40 5.91
CA VAL A 270 17.27 -17.53 6.79
C VAL A 270 17.75 -18.82 6.13
N LEU A 271 18.59 -19.57 6.83
CA LEU A 271 19.03 -20.90 6.38
C LEU A 271 17.89 -21.91 6.57
N ARG A 272 17.50 -22.59 5.49
CA ARG A 272 16.42 -23.58 5.42
C ARG A 272 16.87 -24.89 4.76
N GLU A 273 18.11 -25.29 5.01
CA GLU A 273 18.71 -26.49 4.39
C GLU A 273 18.03 -27.82 4.76
N ASP A 274 17.40 -27.85 5.92
CA ASP A 274 16.68 -29.00 6.48
C ASP A 274 15.23 -29.09 6.00
N GLU A 275 14.78 -28.14 5.17
CA GLU A 275 13.44 -28.12 4.59
C GLU A 275 13.45 -28.56 3.12
N THR A 276 12.48 -29.39 2.74
CA THR A 276 12.26 -29.79 1.34
C THR A 276 11.63 -28.65 0.55
N ARG A 277 12.15 -28.34 -0.64
CA ARG A 277 11.50 -27.37 -1.54
C ARG A 277 10.11 -27.90 -1.96
N PRO A 278 9.06 -27.07 -1.89
CA PRO A 278 7.77 -27.39 -2.50
C PRO A 278 7.87 -27.44 -4.03
#